data_AF-A0A833VRQ5-F1
#
_entry.id   AF-A0A833VRQ5-F1
#
_cell.length_a   1.000
_cell.length_b   1.000
_cell.length_c   1.000
_cell.angle_alpha   90.00
_cell.angle_beta   90.00
_cell.angle_gamma   90.00
#
_symmetry.space_group_name_H-M   'P 1'
#
loop_
_entity.id
_entity.type
_entity.pdbx_description
1 polymer ?
#
loop_
_entity_poly.entity_id
_entity_poly.type
_entity_poly.pdbx_seq_one_letter_code
_entity_poly.pdbx_strand_id
1 'polypeptide(L)'
;MEPNLVEIVESSLVAPSENTPKERHWLSNLDLSMPPTLYTSIIYLYRFNGDSDFFSVSNIKTALAKALVLFYPLAGRLVADKDGRLEIDCNGEGAFFVIGEITFLKSSDVVIGAAFNHCIVDVHSDFHLMRTLTNIGRVF
;
A
#
# COMPACT_ATOMS: atom_id res chain seq x y z
N MET A 1 -19.99 -6.11 25.50
CA MET A 1 -18.93 -6.15 24.47
C MET A 1 -19.33 -5.12 23.44
N GLU A 2 -18.52 -4.07 23.27
CA GLU A 2 -18.72 -3.10 22.18
C GLU A 2 -18.70 -3.87 20.85
N PRO A 3 -19.64 -3.64 19.92
CA PRO A 3 -19.62 -4.30 18.62
C PRO A 3 -18.33 -3.91 17.87
N ASN A 4 -17.66 -4.89 17.24
CA ASN A 4 -16.53 -4.59 16.37
C ASN A 4 -17.02 -3.72 15.22
N LEU A 5 -16.53 -2.48 15.19
CA LEU A 5 -16.95 -1.47 14.21
C LEU A 5 -16.38 -1.73 12.80
N VAL A 6 -15.35 -2.57 12.72
CA VAL A 6 -14.69 -3.01 11.48
C VAL A 6 -14.45 -4.51 11.56
N GLU A 7 -14.84 -5.25 10.52
CA GLU A 7 -14.58 -6.69 10.38
C GLU A 7 -13.70 -6.93 9.15
N ILE A 8 -12.62 -7.69 9.30
CA ILE A 8 -11.76 -8.05 8.18
C ILE A 8 -12.41 -9.21 7.42
N VAL A 9 -12.66 -9.01 6.12
CA VAL A 9 -13.26 -10.00 5.24
C VAL A 9 -12.20 -10.80 4.50
N GLU A 10 -11.16 -10.12 4.01
CA GLU A 10 -10.11 -10.75 3.21
C GLU A 10 -8.77 -10.07 3.48
N SER A 11 -7.68 -10.85 3.43
CA SER A 11 -6.32 -10.33 3.34
C SER A 11 -5.54 -11.09 2.28
N SER A 12 -4.70 -10.39 1.54
CA SER A 12 -3.90 -10.95 0.45
C SER A 12 -2.62 -10.15 0.23
N LEU A 13 -1.65 -10.74 -0.45
CA LEU A 13 -0.52 -10.02 -1.02
C LEU A 13 -0.81 -9.71 -2.49
N VAL A 14 -0.62 -8.45 -2.88
CA VAL A 14 -0.71 -8.01 -4.27
C VAL A 14 0.70 -7.84 -4.79
N ALA A 15 1.12 -8.77 -5.64
CA ALA A 15 2.40 -8.72 -6.32
C ALA A 15 2.38 -7.74 -7.51
N PRO A 16 3.54 -7.24 -7.97
CA PRO A 16 3.63 -6.48 -9.21
C PRO A 16 3.01 -7.26 -10.39
N SER A 17 2.35 -6.56 -11.31
CA SER A 17 1.69 -7.20 -12.46
C SER A 17 2.67 -7.74 -13.51
N GLU A 18 3.92 -7.33 -13.43
CA GLU A 18 5.01 -7.70 -14.34
C GLU A 18 6.26 -8.03 -13.54
N ASN A 19 7.23 -8.71 -14.16
CA ASN A 19 8.51 -8.98 -13.53
C ASN A 19 9.26 -7.66 -13.27
N THR A 20 9.69 -7.46 -12.03
CA THR A 20 10.51 -6.32 -11.61
C THR A 20 11.95 -6.76 -11.35
N PRO A 21 12.92 -5.83 -11.39
CA PRO A 21 14.30 -6.13 -11.00
C PRO A 21 14.37 -6.77 -9.60
N LYS A 22 15.14 -7.84 -9.49
CA LYS A 22 15.41 -8.53 -8.22
C LYS A 22 16.78 -8.12 -7.73
N GLU A 23 16.80 -7.10 -6.88
CA GLU A 23 18.01 -6.50 -6.38
C GLU A 23 17.82 -5.97 -4.96
N ARG A 24 18.93 -5.59 -4.32
CA ARG A 24 18.90 -4.92 -3.03
C ARG A 24 19.11 -3.43 -3.21
N HIS A 25 18.20 -2.64 -2.63
CA HIS A 25 18.33 -1.19 -2.60
C HIS A 25 18.88 -0.72 -1.26
N TRP A 26 19.91 0.10 -1.34
CA TRP A 26 20.50 0.74 -0.18
C TRP A 26 19.61 1.88 0.29
N LEU A 27 19.30 1.88 1.58
CA LEU A 27 18.67 3.02 2.22
C LEU A 27 19.67 4.15 2.39
N SER A 28 19.22 5.39 2.20
CA SER A 28 20.03 6.58 2.46
C SER A 28 20.26 6.78 3.95
N ASN A 29 21.18 7.67 4.33
CA ASN A 29 21.39 7.98 5.75
C ASN A 29 20.17 8.66 6.40
N LEU A 30 19.33 9.34 5.61
CA LEU A 30 18.08 9.92 6.10
C LEU A 30 17.05 8.82 6.41
N ASP A 31 16.94 7.84 5.51
CA ASP A 31 16.05 6.68 5.68
C ASP A 31 16.41 5.86 6.92
N LEU A 32 17.70 5.69 7.18
CA LEU A 32 18.23 4.98 8.35
C LEU A 32 18.08 5.76 9.66
N SER A 33 17.78 7.06 9.61
CA SER A 33 17.48 7.83 10.81
C SER A 33 16.08 7.55 11.37
N MET A 34 15.22 6.92 10.56
CA MET A 34 13.86 6.54 10.95
C MET A 34 13.83 5.12 11.55
N PRO A 35 12.99 4.85 12.56
CA PRO A 35 12.82 3.50 13.08
C PRO A 35 12.17 2.58 12.03
N PRO A 36 12.66 1.34 11.82
CA PRO A 36 12.07 0.40 10.86
C PRO A 36 10.66 -0.07 11.24
N THR A 37 10.21 0.20 12.46
CA THR A 37 8.86 -0.10 12.95
C THR A 37 7.89 1.05 12.75
N LEU A 38 8.34 2.19 12.24
CA LEU A 38 7.51 3.37 12.05
C LEU A 38 6.78 3.32 10.70
N TYR A 39 5.44 3.36 10.76
CA TYR A 39 4.58 3.42 9.60
C TYR A 39 3.80 4.74 9.58
N THR A 40 3.90 5.47 8.47
CA THR A 40 3.04 6.61 8.17
C THR A 40 1.71 6.08 7.67
N SER A 41 0.61 6.42 8.34
CA SER A 41 -0.74 5.98 7.97
C SER A 41 -1.58 7.16 7.50
N ILE A 42 -2.27 7.00 6.37
CA ILE A 42 -3.19 8.00 5.81
C ILE A 42 -4.53 7.33 5.52
N ILE A 43 -5.62 8.04 5.84
CA ILE A 43 -6.99 7.60 5.59
C ILE A 43 -7.61 8.53 4.55
N TYR A 44 -8.16 7.94 3.50
CA TYR A 44 -8.93 8.61 2.45
C TYR A 44 -10.39 8.20 2.55
N LEU A 45 -11.28 9.19 2.56
CA LEU A 45 -12.73 9.00 2.65
C LEU A 45 -13.37 9.36 1.30
N TYR A 46 -14.10 8.42 0.73
CA TYR A 46 -14.78 8.60 -0.55
C TYR A 46 -16.28 8.40 -0.38
N ARG A 47 -17.04 9.37 -0.92
CA ARG A 47 -18.49 9.29 -0.97
C ARG A 47 -18.92 8.52 -2.22
N PHE A 48 -19.89 7.63 -2.07
CA PHE A 48 -20.50 6.94 -3.20
C PHE A 48 -20.91 7.92 -4.31
N ASN A 49 -20.51 7.65 -5.54
CA ASN A 49 -20.78 8.52 -6.69
C ASN A 49 -21.95 8.06 -7.58
N GLY A 50 -22.56 6.91 -7.30
CA GLY A 50 -23.66 6.36 -8.09
C GLY A 50 -23.24 5.31 -9.13
N ASP A 51 -21.94 5.08 -9.34
CA ASP A 51 -21.43 4.07 -10.26
C ASP A 51 -21.49 2.66 -9.65
N SER A 52 -21.88 1.66 -10.43
CA SER A 52 -21.90 0.26 -10.00
C SER A 52 -20.50 -0.32 -9.80
N ASP A 53 -19.50 0.24 -10.48
CA ASP A 53 -18.11 -0.21 -10.37
C ASP A 53 -17.29 0.60 -9.33
N PHE A 54 -17.96 1.51 -8.60
CA PHE A 54 -17.34 2.38 -7.59
C PHE A 54 -16.49 1.57 -6.60
N PHE A 55 -15.17 1.75 -6.65
CA PHE A 55 -14.22 1.06 -5.77
C PHE A 55 -14.30 -0.47 -5.85
N SER A 56 -14.54 -1.00 -7.05
CA SER A 56 -14.42 -2.44 -7.32
C SER A 56 -13.06 -2.97 -6.86
N VAL A 57 -13.07 -3.90 -5.89
CA VAL A 57 -11.87 -4.50 -5.30
C VAL A 57 -10.91 -5.04 -6.36
N SER A 58 -11.44 -5.65 -7.43
CA SER A 58 -10.61 -6.17 -8.53
C SER A 58 -9.88 -5.05 -9.28
N ASN A 59 -10.55 -3.91 -9.49
CA ASN A 59 -9.92 -2.73 -10.10
C ASN A 59 -8.84 -2.17 -9.18
N ILE A 60 -9.09 -2.11 -7.86
CA ILE A 60 -8.09 -1.65 -6.89
C ILE A 60 -6.84 -2.54 -6.91
N LYS A 61 -7.03 -3.86 -6.78
CA LYS A 61 -5.92 -4.82 -6.81
C LYS A 61 -5.14 -4.75 -8.13
N THR A 62 -5.84 -4.61 -9.26
CA THR A 62 -5.20 -4.47 -10.59
C THR A 62 -4.40 -3.17 -10.70
N ALA A 63 -4.95 -2.06 -10.23
CA ALA A 63 -4.25 -0.77 -10.23
C ALA A 63 -3.01 -0.81 -9.33
N LEU A 64 -3.12 -1.43 -8.15
CA LEU A 64 -2.00 -1.62 -7.23
C LEU A 64 -0.91 -2.49 -7.85
N ALA A 65 -1.25 -3.62 -8.45
CA ALA A 65 -0.28 -4.50 -9.11
C ALA A 65 0.50 -3.76 -10.22
N LYS A 66 -0.18 -2.92 -11.01
CA LYS A 66 0.47 -2.08 -12.04
C LYS A 66 1.33 -0.98 -11.44
N ALA A 67 0.86 -0.31 -10.38
CA ALA A 67 1.64 0.70 -9.69
C ALA A 67 2.93 0.10 -9.09
N LEU A 68 2.85 -1.11 -8.54
CA LEU A 68 4.01 -1.81 -7.98
C LEU A 68 5.07 -2.19 -9.03
N VAL A 69 4.76 -2.17 -10.34
CA VAL A 69 5.82 -2.27 -11.36
C VAL A 69 6.69 -1.01 -11.35
N LEU A 70 6.07 0.16 -11.19
CA LEU A 70 6.76 1.46 -11.14
C LEU A 70 7.43 1.71 -9.79
N PHE A 71 6.83 1.22 -8.71
CA PHE A 71 7.31 1.36 -7.33
C PHE A 71 7.71 0.02 -6.74
N TYR A 72 8.45 -0.79 -7.49
CA TYR A 72 8.78 -2.17 -7.13
C TYR A 72 9.51 -2.35 -5.78
N PRO A 73 10.27 -1.38 -5.22
CA PRO A 73 10.80 -1.55 -3.87
C PRO A 73 9.70 -1.72 -2.80
N LEU A 74 8.50 -1.19 -3.03
CA LEU A 74 7.36 -1.34 -2.11
C LEU A 74 6.77 -2.75 -2.11
N ALA A 75 7.07 -3.55 -3.12
CA ALA A 75 6.74 -4.97 -3.16
C ALA A 75 7.83 -5.85 -2.52
N GLY A 76 8.91 -5.25 -2.01
CA GLY A 76 10.03 -5.93 -1.38
C GLY A 76 9.88 -6.12 0.14
N ARG A 77 11.00 -6.40 0.81
CA ARG A 77 11.09 -6.54 2.27
C ARG A 77 12.28 -5.77 2.81
N LEU A 78 12.12 -5.15 3.99
CA LEU A 78 13.26 -4.65 4.73
C LEU A 78 14.07 -5.81 5.28
N VAL A 79 15.37 -5.80 4.99
CA VAL A 79 16.33 -6.80 5.46
C VAL A 79 17.56 -6.09 6.02
N ALA A 80 18.30 -6.76 6.88
CA ALA A 80 19.62 -6.30 7.29
C ALA A 80 20.70 -6.98 6.45
N ASP A 81 21.73 -6.24 6.06
CA ASP A 81 22.94 -6.82 5.49
C ASP A 81 23.80 -7.50 6.59
N LYS A 82 24.97 -8.01 6.18
CA LYS A 82 25.92 -8.67 7.09
C LYS A 82 26.45 -7.77 8.21
N ASP A 83 26.43 -6.45 8.00
CA ASP A 83 26.95 -5.44 8.93
C ASP A 83 25.79 -4.82 9.76
N GLY A 84 24.56 -5.31 9.58
CA GLY A 84 23.36 -4.87 10.28
C GLY A 84 22.71 -3.61 9.66
N ARG A 85 23.21 -3.12 8.52
CA ARG A 85 22.62 -1.98 7.80
C ARG A 85 21.33 -2.43 7.11
N LEU A 86 20.28 -1.64 7.24
CA LEU A 86 19.01 -1.93 6.58
C LEU A 86 19.07 -1.64 5.08
N GLU A 87 18.51 -2.56 4.30
CA GLU A 87 18.34 -2.52 2.85
C GLU A 87 16.92 -2.99 2.50
N ILE A 88 16.48 -2.73 1.28
CA ILE A 88 15.24 -3.29 0.73
C ILE A 88 15.62 -4.44 -0.20
N ASP A 89 15.23 -5.66 0.14
CA ASP A 89 15.28 -6.80 -0.78
C ASP A 89 14.06 -6.74 -1.71
N CYS A 90 14.28 -6.37 -2.97
CA CYS A 90 13.23 -6.25 -3.99
C CYS A 90 12.88 -7.63 -4.57
N ASN A 91 12.31 -8.47 -3.73
CA ASN A 91 11.96 -9.84 -4.07
C ASN A 91 10.64 -9.97 -4.86
N GLY A 92 9.85 -8.89 -4.94
CA GLY A 92 8.58 -8.84 -5.67
C GLY A 92 7.46 -9.64 -5.00
N GLU A 93 7.56 -9.96 -3.71
CA GLU A 93 6.53 -10.71 -2.97
C GLU A 93 5.21 -9.94 -2.82
N GLY A 94 5.23 -8.63 -3.02
CA GLY A 94 4.03 -7.79 -3.08
C GLY A 94 3.70 -7.05 -1.80
N ALA A 95 2.69 -6.19 -1.91
CA ALA A 95 2.17 -5.35 -0.85
C ALA A 95 0.97 -6.00 -0.15
N PHE A 96 0.82 -5.78 1.15
CA PHE A 96 -0.30 -6.31 1.93
C PHE A 96 -1.58 -5.54 1.65
N PHE A 97 -2.65 -6.24 1.30
CA PHE A 97 -3.95 -5.69 0.94
C PHE A 97 -5.05 -6.34 1.77
N VAL A 98 -5.86 -5.52 2.44
CA VAL A 98 -6.92 -5.96 3.35
C VAL A 98 -8.25 -5.35 2.95
N ILE A 99 -9.29 -6.16 2.98
CA ILE A 99 -10.68 -5.75 2.77
C ILE A 99 -11.39 -5.88 4.11
N GLY A 100 -12.12 -4.84 4.50
CA GLY A 100 -12.96 -4.89 5.68
C GLY A 100 -14.32 -4.25 5.45
N GLU A 101 -15.29 -4.69 6.22
CA GLU A 101 -16.64 -4.13 6.27
C GLU A 101 -16.78 -3.25 7.52
N ILE A 102 -17.45 -2.11 7.36
CA ILE A 102 -17.62 -1.10 8.40
C ILE A 102 -19.12 -0.92 8.66
N THR A 103 -19.54 -1.11 9.91
CA THR A 103 -20.96 -1.20 10.27
C THR A 103 -21.65 0.15 10.51
N PHE A 104 -20.89 1.24 10.63
CA PHE A 104 -21.43 2.57 10.98
C PHE A 104 -21.35 3.61 9.85
N LEU A 105 -20.74 3.29 8.72
CA LEU A 105 -20.74 4.16 7.55
C LEU A 105 -22.06 4.03 6.79
N LYS A 106 -22.41 5.06 6.01
CA LYS A 106 -23.52 4.92 5.06
C LYS A 106 -23.21 3.75 4.13
N SER A 107 -24.22 2.99 3.74
CA SER A 107 -24.13 1.67 3.08
C SER A 107 -23.35 1.60 1.76
N SER A 108 -22.73 2.69 1.30
CA SER A 108 -22.03 2.77 0.01
C SER A 108 -20.77 3.67 0.04
N ASP A 109 -20.46 4.31 1.17
CA ASP A 109 -19.23 5.11 1.30
C ASP A 109 -18.03 4.18 1.50
N VAL A 110 -16.85 4.59 1.02
CA VAL A 110 -15.63 3.76 1.03
C VAL A 110 -14.51 4.48 1.77
N VAL A 111 -13.73 3.69 2.52
CA VAL A 111 -12.53 4.14 3.21
C VAL A 111 -11.33 3.39 2.65
N ILE A 112 -10.32 4.13 2.21
CA ILE A 112 -9.00 3.54 1.91
C ILE A 112 -8.03 3.98 2.99
N GLY A 113 -7.50 3.00 3.72
CA GLY A 113 -6.33 3.19 4.57
C GLY A 113 -5.08 2.77 3.81
N ALA A 114 -4.04 3.60 3.86
CA ALA A 114 -2.71 3.26 3.35
C ALA A 114 -1.68 3.47 4.45
N ALA A 115 -0.75 2.53 4.59
CA ALA A 115 0.32 2.57 5.58
C ALA A 115 1.65 2.23 4.92
N PHE A 116 2.66 3.10 5.09
CA PHE A 116 3.97 2.95 4.46
C PHE A 116 5.07 3.03 5.52
N ASN A 117 6.10 2.21 5.36
CA ASN A 117 7.25 2.25 6.25
C ASN A 117 8.06 3.53 6.00
N HIS A 118 8.30 4.32 7.05
CA HIS A 118 8.92 5.63 6.92
C HIS A 118 10.43 5.56 6.58
N CYS A 119 11.06 4.38 6.67
CA CYS A 119 12.41 4.16 6.13
C CYS A 119 12.42 3.97 4.61
N ILE A 120 11.28 3.71 3.98
CA ILE A 120 11.20 3.41 2.53
C ILE A 120 10.61 4.59 1.76
N VAL A 121 9.63 5.26 2.37
CA VAL A 121 8.84 6.29 1.70
C VAL A 121 8.72 7.51 2.60
N ASP A 122 9.00 8.68 2.04
CA ASP A 122 8.68 9.95 2.66
C ASP A 122 7.27 10.41 2.27
N VAL A 123 6.76 11.44 2.96
CA VAL A 123 5.40 11.95 2.70
C VAL A 123 5.21 12.36 1.24
N HIS A 124 6.22 12.93 0.58
CA HIS A 124 6.09 13.34 -0.82
C HIS A 124 5.94 12.13 -1.76
N SER A 125 6.72 11.09 -1.53
CA SER A 125 6.70 9.84 -2.28
C SER A 125 5.41 9.05 -2.03
N ASP A 126 4.86 9.10 -0.81
CA ASP A 126 3.54 8.54 -0.48
C ASP A 126 2.45 9.18 -1.34
N PHE A 127 2.41 10.52 -1.39
CA PHE A 127 1.45 11.25 -2.25
C PHE A 127 1.65 10.92 -3.72
N HIS A 128 2.89 10.76 -4.18
CA HIS A 128 3.18 10.41 -5.57
C HIS A 128 2.69 8.99 -5.93
N LEU A 129 2.87 8.02 -5.03
CA LEU A 129 2.34 6.68 -5.18
C LEU A 129 0.81 6.69 -5.22
N MET A 130 0.16 7.36 -4.26
CA MET A 130 -1.30 7.41 -4.19
C MET A 130 -1.91 8.11 -5.42
N ARG A 131 -1.27 9.18 -5.90
CA ARG A 131 -1.66 9.84 -7.15
C ARG A 131 -1.49 8.92 -8.35
N THR A 132 -0.40 8.15 -8.42
CA THR A 132 -0.16 7.19 -9.50
C THR A 132 -1.17 6.06 -9.47
N LEU A 133 -1.46 5.49 -8.29
CA LEU A 133 -2.47 4.46 -8.09
C LEU A 133 -3.84 4.94 -8.60
N THR A 134 -4.22 6.16 -8.21
CA THR A 134 -5.46 6.82 -8.62
C THR A 134 -5.48 7.04 -10.14
N ASN A 135 -4.37 7.47 -10.76
CA ASN A 135 -4.30 7.65 -12.22
C ASN A 135 -4.40 6.32 -12.99
N ILE A 136 -3.73 5.27 -12.52
CA ILE A 136 -3.74 3.94 -13.14
C ILE A 136 -5.11 3.29 -13.00
N GLY A 137 -5.69 3.38 -11.81
CA GLY A 137 -7.05 2.92 -11.54
C GLY A 137 -8.13 3.75 -12.22
N ARG A 138 -7.75 4.83 -12.92
CA ARG A 138 -8.66 5.86 -13.45
C ARG A 138 -9.68 6.29 -12.37
N VAL A 139 -9.15 6.38 -11.15
CA VAL A 139 -9.69 6.84 -9.86
C VAL A 139 -10.46 5.81 -9.03
N PHE A 140 -10.59 4.56 -9.51
CA PHE A 140 -11.60 3.60 -9.06
C PHE A 140 -13.03 4.03 -9.38
#